data_AF-J1LNU3-F1
#
_entry.id   AF-J1LNU3-F1
#
_cell.length_a   1.000
_cell.length_b   1.000
_cell.length_c   1.000
_cell.angle_alpha   90.00
_cell.angle_beta   90.00
_cell.angle_gamma   90.00
#
_symmetry.space_group_name_H-M   'P 1'
#
loop_
_entity.id
_entity.type
_entity.pdbx_description
1 polymer ?
#
loop_
_entity_poly.entity_id
_entity_poly.type
_entity_poly.pdbx_seq_one_letter_code
_entity_poly.pdbx_strand_id
1 'polypeptide(L)'
;MISVLNGTETQGFAAQKVTILNDAGYAGTSAANADANWTNTTSTVFYEDPKMEATAKDIASKLGIDTVRQQSGLGNPDVVIVLR
;
A
#
# COMPACT_ATOMS: atom_id res chain seq x y z
N MET A 1 10.01 4.40 2.02
CA MET A 1 9.74 2.92 2.05
C MET A 1 8.26 2.67 1.80
N ILE A 2 7.90 1.48 1.29
CA ILE A 2 6.52 1.15 0.89
C ILE A 2 6.13 -0.16 1.58
N SER A 3 5.00 -0.21 2.27
CA SER A 3 4.47 -1.47 2.82
C SER A 3 3.14 -1.82 2.20
N VAL A 4 2.98 -3.08 1.83
CA VAL A 4 1.73 -3.65 1.35
C VAL A 4 1.19 -4.57 2.43
N LEU A 5 0.00 -4.25 2.92
CA LEU A 5 -0.71 -4.96 3.97
C LEU A 5 -1.84 -5.78 3.38
N ASN A 6 -1.82 -7.08 3.61
CA ASN A 6 -2.88 -7.99 3.22
C ASN A 6 -3.98 -8.00 4.29
N GLY A 7 -5.11 -7.36 4.02
CA GLY A 7 -6.32 -7.46 4.84
C GLY A 7 -7.33 -8.50 4.35
N THR A 8 -6.95 -9.35 3.39
CA THR A 8 -7.79 -10.41 2.81
C THR A 8 -7.45 -11.78 3.40
N GLU A 9 -8.31 -12.77 3.17
CA GLU A 9 -8.03 -14.18 3.48
C GLU A 9 -7.07 -14.84 2.47
N THR A 10 -6.72 -14.14 1.39
CA THR A 10 -5.88 -14.69 0.32
C THR A 10 -4.41 -14.67 0.73
N GLN A 11 -3.84 -15.84 1.02
CA GLN A 11 -2.45 -15.96 1.40
C GLN A 11 -1.50 -15.52 0.27
N GLY A 12 -0.51 -14.70 0.60
CA GLY A 12 0.47 -14.19 -0.37
C GLY A 12 -0.04 -13.04 -1.25
N PHE A 13 -1.24 -12.52 -1.05
CA PHE A 13 -1.79 -11.44 -1.88
C PHE A 13 -0.93 -10.17 -1.83
N ALA A 14 -0.48 -9.74 -0.64
CA ALA A 14 0.45 -8.61 -0.52
C ALA A 14 1.80 -8.88 -1.19
N ALA A 15 2.31 -10.11 -1.11
CA ALA A 15 3.57 -10.49 -1.75
C ALA A 15 3.47 -10.38 -3.28
N GLN A 16 2.35 -10.80 -3.88
CA GLN A 16 2.09 -10.63 -5.31
C GLN A 16 2.09 -9.16 -5.72
N LYS A 17 1.43 -8.28 -4.94
CA LYS A 17 1.45 -6.84 -5.22
C LYS A 17 2.84 -6.24 -5.06
N VAL A 18 3.61 -6.68 -4.06
CA VAL A 18 5.02 -6.28 -3.91
C VAL A 18 5.85 -6.68 -5.13
N THR A 19 5.65 -7.87 -5.71
CA THR A 19 6.32 -8.25 -6.96
C THR A 19 6.00 -7.28 -8.09
N ILE A 20 4.72 -6.92 -8.28
CA ILE A 20 4.31 -5.92 -9.30
C ILE A 20 5.00 -4.58 -9.07
N LEU A 21 5.14 -4.15 -7.81
CA LEU A 21 5.81 -2.89 -7.48
C LEU A 21 7.32 -2.95 -7.74
N ASN A 22 7.98 -4.06 -7.39
CA ASN A 22 9.40 -4.25 -7.69
C ASN A 22 9.66 -4.28 -9.19
N ASP A 23 8.81 -4.97 -9.97
CA ASP A 23 8.89 -5.02 -11.43
C ASP A 23 8.65 -3.64 -12.05
N ALA A 24 7.84 -2.80 -11.40
CA ALA A 24 7.64 -1.40 -11.76
C ALA A 24 8.80 -0.48 -11.36
N GLY A 25 9.83 -0.99 -10.67
CA GLY A 25 11.02 -0.24 -10.27
C GLY A 25 10.90 0.47 -8.91
N TYR A 26 9.85 0.22 -8.12
CA TYR A 26 9.79 0.78 -6.77
C TYR A 26 10.74 0.05 -5.84
N ALA A 27 11.59 0.80 -5.14
CA ALA A 27 12.50 0.26 -4.14
C ALA A 27 11.89 0.30 -2.73
N GLY A 28 12.37 -0.60 -1.85
CA GLY A 28 12.00 -0.61 -0.44
C GLY A 28 10.54 -1.00 -0.18
N THR A 29 10.00 -1.90 -1.00
CA THR A 29 8.67 -2.50 -0.80
C THR A 29 8.73 -3.68 0.16
N SER A 30 7.78 -3.77 1.08
CA SER A 30 7.63 -4.91 1.99
C SER A 30 6.19 -5.43 1.99
N ALA A 31 6.01 -6.72 2.22
CA ALA A 31 4.69 -7.33 2.35
C ALA A 31 4.47 -7.77 3.81
N ALA A 32 3.31 -7.45 4.37
CA ALA A 32 2.87 -7.91 5.68
C ALA A 32 1.35 -8.14 5.69
N ASN A 33 0.82 -8.69 6.77
CA ASN A 33 -0.63 -8.77 6.99
C ASN A 33 -1.13 -7.48 7.65
N ALA A 34 -2.34 -7.05 7.30
CA ALA A 34 -2.99 -5.94 7.99
C ALA A 34 -3.38 -6.39 9.40
N ASP A 35 -3.18 -5.52 10.39
CA ASP A 35 -3.68 -5.72 11.74
C ASP A 35 -5.14 -5.23 11.89
N ALA A 36 -5.71 -5.41 13.07
CA ALA A 36 -7.07 -4.98 13.39
C ALA A 36 -7.26 -3.45 13.40
N ASN A 37 -6.19 -2.64 13.37
CA ASN A 37 -6.28 -1.18 13.35
C ASN A 37 -6.65 -0.66 11.96
N TRP A 38 -6.43 -1.45 10.91
CA TRP A 38 -6.89 -1.12 9.57
C TRP A 38 -8.36 -1.52 9.43
N THR A 39 -9.25 -0.53 9.30
CA THR A 39 -10.71 -0.74 9.23
C THR A 39 -11.30 -0.50 7.83
N ASN A 40 -10.48 -0.16 6.84
CA ASN A 40 -10.89 0.22 5.48
C ASN A 40 -11.70 -0.89 4.81
N THR A 41 -12.91 -0.63 4.33
CA THR A 41 -13.67 -1.70 3.64
C THR A 41 -13.19 -1.98 2.21
N THR A 42 -12.33 -1.13 1.67
CA THR A 42 -11.80 -1.22 0.29
C THR A 42 -10.28 -1.14 0.28
N SER A 43 -9.68 -1.71 -0.77
CA SER A 43 -8.26 -1.53 -1.04
C SER A 43 -7.94 -0.04 -1.14
N THR A 44 -6.94 0.43 -0.40
CA THR A 44 -6.62 1.86 -0.27
C THR A 44 -5.12 2.07 -0.15
N VAL A 45 -4.60 3.07 -0.87
CA VAL A 45 -3.20 3.53 -0.74
C VAL A 45 -3.15 4.73 0.19
N PHE A 46 -2.41 4.59 1.29
CA PHE A 46 -2.14 5.64 2.25
C PHE A 46 -0.75 6.22 2.06
N TYR A 47 -0.63 7.53 2.20
CA TYR A 47 0.66 8.23 2.18
C TYR A 47 0.72 9.27 3.30
N GLU A 48 1.88 9.43 3.92
CA GLU A 48 2.06 10.42 4.99
C GLU A 48 2.51 11.78 4.44
N ASP A 49 3.59 11.79 3.65
CA ASP A 49 4.14 13.00 3.04
C ASP A 49 3.38 13.37 1.76
N PRO A 50 2.84 14.60 1.62
CA PRO A 50 2.26 15.11 0.37
C PRO A 50 3.16 14.94 -0.86
N LYS A 51 4.48 14.96 -0.70
CA LYS A 51 5.44 14.73 -1.80
C LYS A 51 5.33 13.32 -2.39
N MET A 52 4.81 12.36 -1.61
CA MET A 52 4.57 10.99 -2.04
C MET A 52 3.20 10.80 -2.70
N GLU A 53 2.35 11.83 -2.75
CA GLU A 53 1.01 11.73 -3.35
C GLU A 53 1.07 11.26 -4.81
N ALA A 54 1.98 11.81 -5.61
CA ALA A 54 2.17 11.40 -6.99
C ALA A 54 2.56 9.92 -7.10
N THR A 55 3.52 9.49 -6.27
CA THR A 55 3.94 8.09 -6.16
C THR A 55 2.79 7.19 -5.71
N ALA A 56 2.00 7.61 -4.73
CA ALA A 56 0.87 6.87 -4.20
C ALA A 56 -0.22 6.68 -5.26
N LYS A 57 -0.52 7.73 -6.05
CA LYS A 57 -1.46 7.66 -7.17
C LYS A 57 -0.97 6.75 -8.30
N ASP A 58 0.32 6.78 -8.59
CA ASP A 58 0.94 5.90 -9.60
C ASP A 58 0.90 4.43 -9.16
N ILE A 59 1.26 4.16 -7.89
CA ILE A 59 1.12 2.84 -7.25
C ILE A 59 -0.33 2.37 -7.32
N ALA A 60 -1.28 3.21 -6.93
CA ALA A 60 -2.69 2.89 -6.94
C ALA A 60 -3.16 2.48 -8.34
N SER A 61 -2.77 3.24 -9.36
CA SER A 61 -3.07 2.94 -10.76
C SER A 61 -2.50 1.59 -11.22
N LYS A 62 -1.25 1.26 -10.85
CA LYS A 62 -0.61 -0.02 -11.18
C LYS A 62 -1.25 -1.21 -10.47
N LEU A 63 -1.71 -1.02 -9.24
CA LEU A 63 -2.32 -2.09 -8.45
C LEU A 63 -3.83 -2.24 -8.69
N GLY A 64 -4.45 -1.31 -9.42
CA GLY A 64 -5.90 -1.26 -9.66
C GLY A 64 -6.69 -0.81 -8.43
N ILE A 65 -6.15 0.16 -7.68
CA ILE A 65 -6.75 0.69 -6.45
C ILE A 65 -7.27 2.10 -6.74
N ASP A 66 -8.57 2.32 -6.54
CA ASP A 66 -9.19 3.61 -6.81
C ASP A 66 -9.05 4.62 -5.66
N THR A 67 -8.80 4.12 -4.45
CA THR A 67 -8.77 4.95 -3.24
C THR A 67 -7.34 5.29 -2.85
N VAL A 68 -7.01 6.58 -2.86
CA VAL A 68 -5.74 7.12 -2.37
C VAL A 68 -6.04 8.17 -1.31
N ARG A 69 -5.44 8.04 -0.13
CA ARG A 69 -5.69 8.94 1.00
C ARG A 69 -4.42 9.35 1.71
N GLN A 70 -4.34 10.62 2.10
CA GLN A 70 -3.31 11.06 3.01
C GLN A 70 -3.64 10.60 4.44
N GLN A 71 -2.65 10.08 5.16
CA GLN A 71 -2.79 9.72 6.56
C GLN A 71 -1.50 10.06 7.33
N SER A 72 -1.64 10.87 8.38
CA SER A 72 -0.57 11.16 9.32
C SER A 72 -0.40 10.05 10.35
N GLY A 73 0.82 9.83 10.82
CA GLY A 73 1.10 8.84 11.87
C GLY A 73 1.26 7.41 11.33
N LEU A 74 1.61 7.25 10.05
CA LEU A 74 2.08 5.96 9.52
C LEU A 74 3.47 5.64 10.11
N GLY A 75 4.25 6.68 10.42
CA GLY A 75 5.51 6.61 11.18
C GLY A 75 6.67 6.20 10.29
N ASN A 76 6.67 4.95 9.87
CA ASN A 76 7.50 4.39 8.79
C ASN A 76 6.88 3.03 8.47
N PRO A 77 6.30 2.85 7.28
CA PRO A 77 6.66 3.47 6.01
C PRO A 77 5.94 4.77 5.62
N ASP A 78 6.52 5.50 4.65
CA ASP A 78 5.95 6.72 4.05
C ASP A 78 4.67 6.45 3.25
N VAL A 79 4.55 5.23 2.70
CA VAL A 79 3.40 4.77 1.92
C VAL A 79 2.97 3.39 2.41
N VAL A 80 1.69 3.24 2.73
CA VAL A 80 1.07 1.98 3.13
C VAL A 80 -0.07 1.64 2.19
N ILE A 81 -0.02 0.49 1.53
CA ILE A 81 -1.11 -0.04 0.72
C ILE A 81 -1.85 -1.06 1.56
N VAL A 82 -3.15 -0.88 1.79
CA VAL A 82 -3.99 -1.87 2.46
C VAL A 82 -4.89 -2.53 1.44
N LEU A 83 -4.79 -3.86 1.33
CA LEU A 83 -5.58 -4.68 0.42
C LEU A 83 -6.82 -5.22 1.13
N ARG A 84 -7.94 -5.25 0.42
CA ARG A 84 -9.26 -5.78 0.83
C ARG A 84 -9.88 -6.55 -0.32
#